data_AF-A0AAV0Y9Q4-F1
#
_entry.id   AF-A0AAV0Y9Q4-F1
#
_cell.length_a   1.000
_cell.length_b   1.000
_cell.length_c   1.000
_cell.angle_alpha   90.00
_cell.angle_beta   90.00
_cell.angle_gamma   90.00
#
_symmetry.space_group_name_H-M   'P 1'
#
loop_
_entity.id
_entity.type
_entity.pdbx_description
1 polymer ?
#
loop_
_entity_poly.entity_id
_entity_poly.type
_entity_poly.pdbx_seq_one_letter_code
_entity_poly.pdbx_strand_id
1 'polypeptide(L)'
;MSTEEEKWSHPTAQLIEDDQIPEQRQLKIALVACDTINNLFNAYSNWNTLVRSVAWILRFIKYKKSKVIDSFKFLSVPELKNASLSIIKRVHEEAFHEDIVRINTNK
;
A
#
# COMPACT_ATOMS: atom_id res chain seq x y z
N MET A 1 -23.49 67.33 25.87
CA MET A 1 -23.26 66.63 24.59
C MET A 1 -22.04 65.76 24.79
N SER A 2 -22.24 64.48 25.12
CA SER A 2 -21.16 63.50 25.30
C SER A 2 -21.57 62.24 24.56
N THR A 3 -20.71 61.80 23.66
CA THR A 3 -20.97 60.93 22.51
C THR A 3 -21.03 59.45 22.89
N GLU A 4 -21.95 58.72 22.25
CA GLU A 4 -22.29 57.31 22.44
C GLU A 4 -21.26 56.33 21.82
N GLU A 5 -19.98 56.68 21.79
CA GLU A 5 -18.95 55.88 21.08
C GLU A 5 -18.23 54.84 21.96
N GLU A 6 -18.77 54.52 23.13
CA GLU A 6 -18.14 53.62 24.10
C GLU A 6 -18.89 52.29 24.25
N LYS A 7 -19.30 51.66 23.14
CA LYS A 7 -20.04 50.38 23.20
C LYS A 7 -19.74 49.36 22.10
N TRP A 8 -18.53 49.34 21.58
CA TRP A 8 -18.03 48.17 20.85
C TRP A 8 -16.57 47.91 21.21
N SER A 9 -16.32 47.39 22.41
CA SER A 9 -15.05 46.72 22.69
C SER A 9 -15.04 45.43 21.88
N HIS A 10 -14.53 45.49 20.65
CA HIS A 10 -14.27 44.30 19.86
C HIS A 10 -13.32 43.40 20.69
N PRO A 11 -13.71 42.17 21.05
CA PRO A 11 -12.76 41.22 21.59
C PRO A 11 -11.66 41.10 20.54
N THR A 12 -10.42 41.45 20.89
CA THR A 12 -9.28 41.22 20.02
C THR A 12 -9.24 39.73 19.73
N ALA A 13 -9.73 39.33 18.55
CA ALA A 13 -9.66 37.96 18.11
C ALA A 13 -8.18 37.60 18.09
N GLN A 14 -7.78 36.64 18.92
CA GLN A 14 -6.44 36.09 18.86
C GLN A 14 -6.32 35.44 17.49
N LEU A 15 -5.55 36.06 16.60
CA LEU A 15 -5.25 35.53 15.29
C LEU A 15 -4.53 34.20 15.52
N ILE A 16 -5.19 33.12 15.12
CA ILE A 16 -4.60 31.79 15.11
C ILE A 16 -3.41 31.87 14.14
N GLU A 17 -2.19 31.56 14.61
CA GLU A 17 -1.03 31.49 13.73
C GLU A 17 -1.30 30.48 12.60
N ASP A 18 -0.99 30.83 11.34
CA ASP A 18 -1.29 30.04 10.13
C ASP A 18 -0.85 28.56 10.26
N ASP A 19 0.21 28.27 11.04
CA ASP A 19 0.72 26.91 11.28
C ASP A 19 -0.26 25.99 12.06
N GLN A 20 -1.26 26.57 12.73
CA GLN A 20 -2.31 25.83 13.44
C GLN A 20 -3.48 25.44 12.53
N ILE A 21 -3.56 25.99 11.31
CA ILE A 21 -4.62 25.67 10.35
C ILE A 21 -4.23 24.39 9.59
N PRO A 22 -4.95 23.26 9.76
CA PRO A 22 -4.57 21.98 9.16
C PRO A 22 -4.44 22.04 7.63
N GLU A 23 -5.22 22.91 6.99
CA GLU A 23 -5.30 23.08 5.54
C GLU A 23 -4.11 23.88 4.96
N GLN A 24 -3.42 24.69 5.77
CA GLN A 24 -2.24 25.48 5.36
C GLN A 24 -0.90 24.83 5.74
N ARG A 25 -0.92 23.72 6.50
CA ARG A 25 0.31 23.00 6.86
C ARG A 25 1.01 22.46 5.62
N GLN A 26 2.31 22.74 5.48
CA GLN A 26 3.13 22.14 4.44
C GLN A 26 3.11 20.60 4.56
N LEU A 27 2.74 19.93 3.47
CA LEU A 27 2.65 18.48 3.40
C LEU A 27 4.05 17.86 3.56
N LYS A 28 4.32 17.28 4.73
CA LYS A 28 5.55 16.51 4.98
C LYS A 28 5.33 15.07 4.52
N ILE A 29 5.73 14.78 3.29
CA ILE A 29 5.72 13.41 2.76
C ILE A 29 6.94 12.70 3.35
N ALA A 30 6.70 11.62 4.10
CA ALA A 30 7.75 10.73 4.58
C ALA A 30 7.76 9.45 3.74
N LEU A 31 8.92 9.10 3.19
CA LEU A 31 9.14 7.78 2.60
C LEU A 31 9.30 6.76 3.73
N VAL A 32 8.26 5.96 3.97
CA VAL A 32 8.33 4.86 4.93
C VAL A 32 8.79 3.60 4.20
N ALA A 33 10.01 3.16 4.52
CA ALA A 33 10.46 1.83 4.14
C ALA A 33 9.68 0.80 4.98
N CYS A 34 8.83 0.03 4.32
CA CYS A 34 8.05 -1.03 4.94
C CYS A 34 8.64 -2.38 4.53
N ASP A 35 8.76 -3.32 5.48
CA ASP A 35 8.97 -4.73 5.17
C ASP A 35 7.77 -5.24 4.40
N THR A 36 7.85 -5.19 3.07
CA THR A 36 6.71 -5.37 2.19
C THR A 36 6.10 -6.76 2.32
N ILE A 37 6.91 -7.80 2.54
CA ILE A 37 6.42 -9.17 2.68
C ILE A 37 5.82 -9.41 4.06
N ASN A 38 6.48 -9.00 5.14
CA ASN A 38 5.96 -9.20 6.50
C ASN A 38 4.62 -8.49 6.68
N ASN A 39 4.50 -7.26 6.17
CA ASN A 39 3.25 -6.52 6.16
C ASN A 39 2.17 -7.18 5.31
N LEU A 40 2.54 -7.78 4.17
CA LEU A 40 1.61 -8.51 3.33
C LEU A 40 1.06 -9.76 4.04
N PHE A 41 1.91 -10.56 4.69
CA PHE A 41 1.46 -11.72 5.46
C PHE A 41 0.56 -11.31 6.64
N ASN A 42 0.94 -10.25 7.36
CA ASN A 42 0.15 -9.72 8.48
C ASN A 42 -1.23 -9.22 8.02
N ALA A 43 -1.30 -8.51 6.90
CA ALA A 43 -2.54 -7.95 6.35
C ALA A 43 -3.58 -9.03 6.02
N TYR A 44 -3.15 -10.20 5.56
CA TYR A 44 -4.06 -11.30 5.22
C TYR A 44 -4.29 -12.27 6.39
N SER A 45 -3.36 -12.35 7.36
CA SER A 45 -3.40 -13.19 8.57
C SER A 45 -3.69 -14.70 8.34
N ASN A 46 -3.88 -15.12 7.09
CA ASN A 46 -4.23 -16.46 6.66
C ASN A 46 -3.63 -16.71 5.27
N TRP A 47 -2.78 -17.73 5.19
CA TRP A 47 -2.12 -18.17 3.98
C TRP A 47 -3.09 -18.43 2.81
N ASN A 48 -4.23 -19.08 3.07
CA ASN A 48 -5.19 -19.42 2.02
C ASN A 48 -5.84 -18.17 1.42
N THR A 49 -6.09 -17.15 2.23
CA THR A 49 -6.64 -15.87 1.76
C THR A 49 -5.62 -15.17 0.87
N LEU A 50 -4.35 -15.11 1.29
CA LEU A 50 -3.27 -14.54 0.51
C LEU A 50 -3.11 -15.27 -0.84
N VAL A 51 -3.04 -16.60 -0.83
CA VAL A 51 -2.91 -17.42 -2.04
C VAL A 51 -4.06 -17.18 -3.01
N ARG A 52 -5.30 -17.11 -2.52
CA ARG A 52 -6.49 -16.81 -3.36
C ARG A 52 -6.43 -15.41 -3.96
N SER A 53 -6.06 -14.40 -3.17
CA SER A 53 -5.90 -13.03 -3.65
C SER A 53 -4.84 -12.94 -4.74
N VAL A 54 -3.67 -13.54 -4.52
CA VAL A 54 -2.58 -13.57 -5.50
C VAL A 54 -2.99 -14.34 -6.76
N ALA A 55 -3.72 -15.46 -6.63
CA ALA A 55 -4.22 -16.20 -7.78
C ALA A 55 -5.16 -15.36 -8.66
N TRP A 56 -6.05 -14.57 -8.07
CA TRP A 56 -6.90 -13.63 -8.81
C TRP A 56 -6.08 -12.56 -9.54
N ILE A 57 -5.07 -11.99 -8.87
CA ILE A 57 -4.17 -11.00 -9.48
C ILE A 57 -3.42 -11.62 -10.66
N LEU A 58 -2.89 -12.83 -10.51
CA LEU A 58 -2.17 -13.53 -11.57
C LEU A 58 -3.08 -13.85 -12.77
N ARG A 59 -4.33 -14.28 -12.51
CA ARG A 59 -5.33 -14.48 -13.56
C ARG A 59 -5.63 -13.18 -14.29
N PHE A 60 -5.78 -12.07 -13.56
CA PHE A 60 -6.00 -10.75 -14.16
C PHE A 60 -4.80 -10.31 -15.01
N ILE A 61 -3.56 -10.53 -14.56
CA ILE A 61 -2.36 -10.24 -15.34
C ILE A 61 -2.33 -11.09 -16.62
N LYS A 62 -2.65 -12.39 -16.52
CA LYS A 62 -2.75 -13.30 -17.68
C LYS A 62 -3.82 -12.82 -18.66
N TYR A 63 -4.97 -12.39 -18.16
CA TYR A 63 -6.03 -11.79 -18.97
C TYR A 63 -5.54 -10.53 -19.68
N LYS A 64 -4.89 -9.61 -18.99
CA LYS A 64 -4.34 -8.39 -19.60
C LYS A 64 -3.33 -8.69 -20.70
N LYS A 65 -2.49 -9.73 -20.53
CA LYS A 65 -1.46 -10.13 -21.51
C LYS A 65 -2.03 -10.83 -22.73
N SER A 66 -2.96 -11.76 -22.53
CA SER A 66 -3.48 -12.62 -23.61
C SER A 66 -4.77 -12.09 -24.25
N LYS A 67 -5.48 -11.18 -23.57
CA LYS A 67 -6.87 -10.78 -23.85
C LYS A 67 -7.86 -11.96 -23.92
N VAL A 68 -7.44 -13.15 -23.46
CA VAL A 68 -8.28 -14.34 -23.40
C VAL A 68 -8.95 -14.38 -22.04
N ILE A 69 -10.28 -14.35 -22.05
CA ILE A 69 -11.09 -14.55 -20.86
C ILE A 69 -11.08 -16.05 -20.55
N ASP A 70 -10.40 -16.45 -19.47
CA ASP A 70 -10.63 -17.78 -18.90
C ASP A 70 -12.10 -17.84 -18.44
N SER A 71 -12.89 -18.71 -19.05
CA SER A 71 -14.34 -18.81 -18.88
C SER A 71 -14.78 -19.33 -17.50
N PHE A 72 -13.83 -19.75 -16.66
CA PHE A 72 -14.12 -20.34 -15.36
C PHE A 72 -14.40 -19.27 -14.31
N LYS A 73 -15.62 -19.31 -13.75
CA LYS A 73 -16.04 -18.43 -12.64
C LYS A 73 -15.20 -18.58 -11.36
N PHE A 74 -14.52 -19.72 -11.19
CA PHE A 74 -13.74 -20.04 -10.00
C PHE A 74 -12.25 -20.21 -10.31
N LEU A 75 -11.42 -20.03 -9.28
CA LEU A 75 -9.99 -20.35 -9.33
C LEU A 75 -9.80 -21.86 -9.41
N SER A 76 -9.00 -22.30 -10.35
CA SER A 76 -8.61 -23.69 -10.51
C SER A 76 -7.49 -24.08 -9.55
N VAL A 77 -7.37 -25.38 -9.23
CA VAL A 77 -6.28 -25.90 -8.37
C VAL A 77 -4.88 -25.55 -8.92
N PRO A 78 -4.62 -25.63 -10.25
CA PRO A 78 -3.34 -25.20 -10.81
C PRO A 78 -3.04 -23.71 -10.57
N GLU A 79 -4.04 -22.84 -10.64
CA GLU A 79 -3.86 -21.40 -10.39
C GLU A 79 -3.50 -21.14 -8.92
N LEU A 80 -4.17 -21.82 -7.99
CA LEU A 80 -3.84 -21.73 -6.56
C LEU A 80 -2.42 -22.23 -6.29
N LYS A 81 -2.03 -23.37 -6.90
CA LYS A 81 -0.67 -23.91 -6.78
C LYS A 81 0.36 -22.93 -7.34
N ASN A 82 0.12 -22.37 -8.52
CA ASN A 82 1.01 -21.39 -9.14
C ASN A 82 1.14 -20.11 -8.28
N ALA A 83 0.04 -19.64 -7.70
CA ALA A 83 0.05 -18.50 -6.78
C ALA A 83 0.88 -18.78 -5.54
N SER A 84 0.71 -19.95 -4.91
CA SER A 84 1.50 -20.34 -3.74
C SER A 84 3.00 -20.39 -4.04
N LEU A 85 3.38 -20.98 -5.18
CA LEU A 85 4.77 -21.05 -5.62
C LEU A 85 5.35 -19.66 -5.91
N SER A 86 4.55 -18.78 -6.52
CA SER A 86 4.95 -17.40 -6.81
C SER A 86 5.22 -16.62 -5.52
N ILE A 87 4.38 -16.79 -4.49
CA ILE A 87 4.59 -16.15 -3.19
C ILE A 87 5.87 -16.69 -2.53
N ILE A 88 6.04 -18.02 -2.47
CA ILE A 88 7.23 -18.64 -1.88
C ILE A 88 8.49 -18.17 -2.62
N LYS A 89 8.46 -18.14 -3.95
CA LYS A 89 9.60 -17.66 -4.75
C LYS A 89 9.94 -16.22 -4.42
N ARG A 90 8.93 -15.36 -4.26
CA ARG A 90 9.14 -13.96 -3.90
C ARG A 90 9.74 -13.80 -2.50
N VAL A 91 9.26 -14.57 -1.52
CA VAL A 91 9.84 -14.60 -0.16
C VAL A 91 11.30 -15.07 -0.21
N HIS A 92 11.57 -16.10 -1.00
CA HIS A 92 12.92 -16.64 -1.17
C HIS A 92 13.86 -15.63 -1.83
N GLU A 93 13.40 -14.89 -2.85
CA GLU A 93 14.14 -13.82 -3.50
C GLU A 93 14.49 -12.66 -2.55
N GLU A 94 13.62 -12.37 -1.59
CA GLU A 94 13.85 -11.32 -0.58
C GLU A 94 14.80 -11.80 0.53
N ALA A 95 14.59 -13.02 1.04
CA ALA A 95 15.39 -13.58 2.13
C ALA A 95 16.82 -13.97 1.72
N PHE A 96 17.01 -14.44 0.48
CA PHE A 96 18.30 -14.93 -0.04
C PHE A 96 18.81 -14.09 -1.20
N HIS A 97 18.51 -12.80 -1.19
CA HIS A 97 18.86 -11.90 -2.28
C HIS A 97 20.35 -11.96 -2.62
N GLU A 98 21.22 -11.90 -1.60
CA GLU A 98 22.67 -11.94 -1.79
C GLU A 98 23.17 -13.24 -2.42
N ASP A 99 22.66 -14.39 -1.96
CA ASP A 99 23.05 -15.70 -2.47
C ASP A 99 22.59 -15.89 -3.91
N ILE A 100 21.37 -15.46 -4.24
CA ILE A 100 20.84 -15.50 -5.61
C ILE A 100 21.69 -14.62 -6.53
N VAL A 101 22.07 -13.42 -6.09
CA VAL A 101 22.96 -12.54 -6.85
C VAL A 101 24.31 -13.22 -7.08
N ARG A 102 24.95 -13.76 -6.03
CA ARG A 102 26.25 -14.46 -6.12
C ARG A 102 26.23 -15.67 -7.04
N ILE A 103 25.14 -16.45 -7.05
CA ILE A 103 24.98 -17.60 -7.95
C ILE A 103 24.85 -17.13 -9.41
N ASN A 104 24.13 -16.04 -9.66
CA ASN A 104 23.92 -15.53 -11.01
C ASN A 104 25.15 -14.81 -11.60
N THR A 105 26.02 -14.21 -10.78
CA THR A 105 27.25 -13.56 -11.26
C THR A 105 28.42 -14.52 -11.50
N ASN A 106 28.43 -15.72 -10.88
CA ASN A 106 29.46 -16.75 -11.12
C ASN A 106 29.13 -17.69 -12.30
N LYS A 107 28.26 -17.26 -13.22
CA LYS A 107 27.84 -17.99 -14.41
C LYS A 107 28.37 -17.31 -15.66
#